data_AF-A0A354BK95-F1
#
_entry.id   AF-A0A354BK95-F1
#
_cell.length_a   1.000
_cell.length_b   1.000
_cell.length_c   1.000
_cell.angle_alpha   90.00
_cell.angle_beta   90.00
_cell.angle_gamma   90.00
#
_symmetry.space_group_name_H-M   'P 1'
#
loop_
_entity.id
_entity.type
_entity.pdbx_description
1 polymer ?
#
loop_
_entity_poly.entity_id
_entity_poly.type
_entity_poly.pdbx_seq_one_letter_code
_entity_poly.pdbx_strand_id
1 'polypeptide(L)'
;QGWVAYAIAQLAEAKRKSNGKPVYAFLWPQYHESNATLRLKPIEADYWELQLNTVRQHADGLIIWGGWGDHGPEPWNEEAPWWQVTKRFMQGLSSGQLKGPSQLAIQ
;
A
#
# COMPACT_ATOMS: atom_id res chain seq x y z
N GLN A 1 -13.86 -2.17 -2.50
CA GLN A 1 -13.95 -2.52 -1.05
C GLN A 1 -13.34 -3.88 -0.71
N GLY A 2 -13.34 -4.88 -1.60
CA GLY A 2 -12.83 -6.23 -1.29
C GLY A 2 -11.36 -6.31 -0.83
N TRP A 3 -10.46 -5.53 -1.44
CA TRP A 3 -9.04 -5.53 -1.04
C TRP A 3 -8.84 -5.07 0.39
N VAL A 4 -9.53 -4.00 0.84
CA VAL A 4 -9.39 -3.47 2.20
C VAL A 4 -9.82 -4.50 3.23
N ALA A 5 -10.98 -5.14 3.03
CA ALA A 5 -11.47 -6.19 3.92
C ALA A 5 -10.48 -7.35 4.01
N TYR A 6 -9.93 -7.78 2.86
CA TYR A 6 -8.94 -8.85 2.80
C TYR A 6 -7.63 -8.47 3.50
N ALA A 7 -7.10 -7.27 3.25
CA ALA A 7 -5.87 -6.77 3.86
C ALA A 7 -5.99 -6.68 5.38
N ILE A 8 -7.10 -6.14 5.89
CA ILE A 8 -7.37 -6.06 7.34
C ILE A 8 -7.40 -7.46 7.96
N ALA A 9 -8.11 -8.41 7.34
CA ALA A 9 -8.17 -9.78 7.84
C ALA A 9 -6.79 -10.46 7.88
N GLN A 10 -5.98 -10.29 6.83
CA GLN A 10 -4.62 -10.84 6.76
C GLN A 10 -3.70 -10.22 7.82
N LEU A 11 -3.76 -8.90 8.00
CA LEU A 11 -2.97 -8.20 9.01
C LEU A 11 -3.37 -8.58 10.43
N ALA A 12 -4.68 -8.72 10.69
CA ALA A 12 -5.19 -9.18 11.99
C ALA A 12 -4.69 -10.60 12.31
N GLU A 13 -4.71 -11.50 11.34
CA GLU A 13 -4.22 -12.87 11.52
C GLU A 13 -2.70 -12.91 11.70
N ALA A 14 -1.95 -12.10 10.96
CA ALA A 14 -0.50 -11.97 11.13
C ALA A 14 -0.15 -11.47 12.54
N LYS A 15 -0.86 -10.45 13.04
CA LYS A 15 -0.71 -9.96 14.42
C LYS A 15 -1.05 -11.03 15.46
N ARG A 16 -2.13 -11.79 15.26
CA ARG A 16 -2.50 -12.89 16.15
C ARG A 16 -1.40 -13.96 16.24
N LYS A 17 -0.68 -14.21 15.13
CA LYS A 17 0.39 -15.21 15.04
C LYS A 17 1.79 -14.68 15.38
N SER A 18 1.97 -13.37 15.51
CA SER A 18 3.32 -12.78 15.65
C SER A 18 3.96 -12.99 17.02
N ASN A 19 3.19 -13.42 18.03
CA ASN A 19 3.64 -13.54 19.43
C ASN A 19 4.28 -12.23 19.93
N GLY A 20 3.69 -11.09 19.58
CA GLY A 20 4.18 -9.76 19.99
C GLY A 20 5.31 -9.22 19.12
N LYS A 21 5.78 -9.95 18.09
CA LYS A 21 6.71 -9.40 17.11
C LYS A 21 6.00 -8.36 16.22
N PRO A 22 6.70 -7.29 15.80
CA PRO A 22 6.15 -6.32 14.86
C PRO A 22 5.77 -6.98 13.52
N VAL A 23 4.68 -6.54 12.93
CA VAL A 23 4.16 -7.01 11.64
C VAL A 23 4.37 -5.94 10.58
N TYR A 24 5.09 -6.31 9.51
CA TYR A 24 5.34 -5.46 8.36
C TYR A 24 4.63 -6.02 7.13
N ALA A 25 3.75 -5.23 6.51
CA ALA A 25 3.05 -5.66 5.30
C ALA A 25 3.94 -5.47 4.07
N PHE A 26 4.03 -6.48 3.21
CA PHE A 26 4.60 -6.32 1.88
C PHE A 26 3.51 -5.79 0.94
N LEU A 27 3.76 -4.64 0.33
CA LEU A 27 2.91 -4.08 -0.72
C LEU A 27 3.69 -3.96 -2.02
N TRP A 28 2.99 -4.18 -3.13
CA TRP A 28 3.55 -4.06 -4.47
C TRP A 28 2.82 -2.93 -5.22
N PRO A 29 3.49 -1.89 -5.76
CA PRO A 29 2.84 -0.83 -6.53
C PRO A 29 2.30 -1.26 -7.91
N GLN A 30 2.26 -2.57 -8.19
CA GLN A 30 1.70 -3.14 -9.40
C GLN A 30 0.67 -4.21 -9.04
N TYR A 31 -0.30 -4.42 -9.92
CA TYR A 31 -1.22 -5.54 -9.76
C TYR A 31 -0.48 -6.88 -9.89
N HIS A 32 -0.80 -7.79 -8.97
CA HIS A 32 -0.24 -9.14 -8.96
C HIS A 32 -0.50 -9.84 -10.31
N GLU A 33 0.44 -10.68 -10.73
CA GLU A 33 0.41 -11.42 -12.00
C GLU A 33 -0.82 -12.31 -12.19
N SER A 34 -1.43 -12.75 -11.09
CA SER A 34 -2.70 -13.50 -11.10
C SER A 34 -3.90 -12.69 -11.60
N ASN A 35 -3.79 -11.36 -11.70
CA ASN A 35 -4.81 -10.53 -12.32
C ASN A 35 -4.67 -10.58 -13.85
N ALA A 36 -5.51 -11.38 -14.52
CA ALA A 36 -5.43 -11.60 -15.96
C ALA A 36 -5.50 -10.31 -16.82
N THR A 37 -6.12 -9.24 -16.33
CA THR A 37 -6.37 -8.00 -17.09
C THR A 37 -5.39 -6.88 -16.74
N LEU A 38 -4.99 -6.81 -15.48
CA LEU A 38 -4.18 -5.71 -14.94
C LEU A 38 -2.77 -6.13 -14.53
N ARG A 39 -2.39 -7.41 -14.64
CA ARG A 39 -1.06 -7.92 -14.26
C ARG A 39 0.07 -6.95 -14.59
N LEU A 40 0.93 -6.69 -13.61
CA LEU A 40 2.11 -5.83 -13.69
C LEU A 40 1.85 -4.35 -14.02
N LYS A 41 0.59 -3.96 -14.28
CA LYS A 41 0.24 -2.54 -14.44
C LYS A 41 0.37 -1.84 -13.09
N PRO A 42 0.81 -0.57 -13.07
CA PRO A 42 0.84 0.23 -11.87
C PRO A 42 -0.56 0.34 -11.24
N ILE A 43 -0.60 0.29 -9.91
CA ILE A 43 -1.81 0.62 -9.14
C ILE A 43 -2.07 2.12 -9.27
N GLU A 44 -3.33 2.49 -9.42
CA GLU A 44 -3.77 3.89 -9.52
C GLU A 44 -3.45 4.65 -8.22
N ALA A 45 -3.13 5.94 -8.36
CA ALA A 45 -2.63 6.77 -7.27
C ALA A 45 -3.53 6.75 -6.02
N ASP A 46 -4.83 7.03 -6.18
CA ASP A 46 -5.80 7.07 -5.07
C ASP A 46 -5.97 5.69 -4.43
N TYR A 47 -5.87 4.63 -5.24
CA TYR A 47 -5.97 3.27 -4.74
C TYR A 47 -4.71 2.85 -3.99
N TRP A 48 -3.53 3.26 -4.44
CA TRP A 48 -2.28 3.07 -3.70
C TRP A 48 -2.30 3.83 -2.37
N GLU A 49 -2.79 5.07 -2.35
CA GLU A 49 -2.97 5.84 -1.11
C GLU A 49 -3.89 5.14 -0.11
N LEU A 50 -5.02 4.59 -0.58
CA LEU A 50 -5.91 3.77 0.24
C LEU A 50 -5.15 2.58 0.86
N GLN A 51 -4.33 1.88 0.08
CA GLN A 51 -3.58 0.72 0.55
C GLN A 51 -2.54 1.10 1.61
N LEU A 52 -1.76 2.15 1.37
CA LEU A 52 -0.78 2.69 2.33
C LEU A 52 -1.44 3.10 3.65
N ASN A 53 -2.55 3.83 3.58
CA ASN A 53 -3.29 4.28 4.76
C ASN A 53 -3.93 3.11 5.52
N THR A 54 -4.45 2.10 4.82
CA THR A 54 -4.99 0.88 5.44
C THR A 54 -3.89 0.15 6.20
N VAL A 55 -2.73 -0.10 5.58
CA VAL A 55 -1.62 -0.79 6.25
C VAL A 55 -1.12 0.00 7.45
N ARG A 56 -0.97 1.32 7.33
CA ARG A 56 -0.57 2.18 8.45
C ARG A 56 -1.46 2.03 9.68
N GLN A 57 -2.77 1.87 9.49
CA GLN A 57 -3.73 1.74 10.59
C GLN A 57 -3.69 0.35 11.24
N HIS A 58 -3.22 -0.67 10.52
CA HIS A 58 -3.38 -2.08 10.91
C HIS A 58 -2.09 -2.88 11.06
N ALA A 59 -0.92 -2.31 10.73
CA ALA A 59 0.39 -2.95 10.85
C ALA A 59 1.41 -2.02 11.52
N ASP A 60 2.54 -2.56 11.96
CA ASP A 60 3.62 -1.79 12.61
C ASP A 60 4.53 -1.10 11.57
N GLY A 61 4.48 -1.58 10.33
CA GLY A 61 5.12 -0.94 9.19
C GLY A 61 4.74 -1.58 7.87
N LEU A 62 5.37 -1.09 6.80
CA LEU A 62 5.19 -1.61 5.45
C LEU A 62 6.53 -1.68 4.73
N ILE A 63 6.64 -2.63 3.82
CA ILE A 63 7.76 -2.82 2.91
C ILE A 63 7.20 -2.72 1.50
N ILE A 64 7.73 -1.79 0.71
CA ILE A 64 7.40 -1.70 -0.72
C ILE A 64 8.32 -2.67 -1.45
N TRP A 65 7.74 -3.69 -2.07
CA TRP A 65 8.42 -4.69 -2.88
C TRP A 65 8.00 -4.56 -4.35
N GLY A 66 8.86 -4.98 -5.27
CA GLY A 66 8.56 -4.96 -6.70
C GLY A 66 9.78 -4.61 -7.54
N GLY A 67 9.54 -3.88 -8.63
CA GLY A 67 10.60 -3.47 -9.56
C GLY A 67 10.96 -4.52 -10.60
N TRP A 68 10.09 -5.50 -10.84
CA TRP A 68 10.22 -6.52 -11.88
C TRP A 68 8.96 -6.57 -12.74
N GLY A 69 9.16 -6.73 -14.04
CA GLY A 69 8.10 -6.95 -15.03
C GLY A 69 8.43 -8.12 -15.97
N ASP A 70 7.69 -8.22 -17.08
CA ASP A 70 7.78 -9.35 -18.02
C ASP A 70 9.18 -9.49 -18.68
N HIS A 71 10.00 -8.45 -18.62
CA HIS A 71 11.32 -8.39 -19.28
C HIS A 71 12.48 -8.17 -18.31
N GLY A 72 12.28 -8.46 -17.02
CA GLY A 72 13.28 -8.27 -15.98
C GLY A 72 13.02 -7.04 -15.12
N PRO A 73 14.06 -6.41 -14.55
CA PRO A 73 13.89 -5.21 -13.74
C PRO A 73 13.23 -4.07 -14.52
N GLU A 74 12.21 -3.45 -13.95
CA GLU A 74 11.55 -2.28 -14.53
C GLU A 74 12.44 -1.03 -14.35
N PRO A 75 12.53 -0.14 -15.35
CA PRO A 75 13.25 1.11 -15.22
C PRO A 75 12.61 1.99 -14.13
N TRP A 76 13.46 2.66 -13.34
CA TRP A 76 12.99 3.62 -12.36
C TRP A 76 12.30 4.81 -13.03
N ASN A 77 11.13 5.19 -12.53
CA ASN A 77 10.41 6.39 -12.93
C ASN A 77 10.12 7.25 -11.71
N GLU A 78 10.85 8.36 -11.57
CA GLU A 78 10.68 9.31 -10.47
C GLU A 78 9.31 10.00 -10.49
N GLU A 79 8.65 10.05 -11.65
CA GLU A 79 7.33 10.64 -11.83
C GLU A 79 6.19 9.62 -11.72
N ALA A 80 6.49 8.35 -11.39
CA ALA A 80 5.49 7.31 -11.26
C ALA A 80 4.41 7.71 -10.22
N PRO A 81 3.10 7.59 -10.52
CA PRO A 81 2.04 8.03 -9.62
C PRO A 81 2.12 7.39 -8.22
N TRP A 82 2.38 6.08 -8.14
CA TRP A 82 2.53 5.38 -6.86
C TRP A 82 3.70 5.95 -6.04
N TRP A 83 4.80 6.35 -6.69
CA TRP A 83 5.97 6.89 -6.02
C TRP A 83 5.74 8.31 -5.52
N GLN A 84 5.08 9.15 -6.32
CA GLN A 84 4.69 10.49 -5.91
C GLN A 84 3.73 10.48 -4.72
N VAL A 85 2.76 9.55 -4.71
CA VAL A 85 1.90 9.29 -3.54
C VAL A 85 2.72 8.85 -2.34
N THR A 86 3.69 7.94 -2.53
CA THR A 86 4.54 7.42 -1.45
C THR A 86 5.36 8.53 -0.80
N LYS A 87 5.96 9.43 -1.58
CA LYS A 87 6.69 10.60 -1.05
C LYS A 87 5.78 11.49 -0.20
N ARG A 88 4.57 11.80 -0.66
CA ARG A 88 3.59 12.59 0.12
C ARG A 88 3.17 11.88 1.40
N PHE A 89 2.87 10.58 1.32
CA PHE A 89 2.53 9.75 2.47
C PHE A 89 3.66 9.78 3.52
N MET A 90 4.92 9.66 3.10
CA MET A 90 6.08 9.72 3.98
C MET A 90 6.28 11.10 4.62
N GLN A 91 6.13 12.19 3.87
CA GLN A 91 6.16 13.55 4.43
C GLN A 91 5.10 13.74 5.53
N GLY A 92 3.92 13.13 5.33
CA GLY A 92 2.84 13.12 6.30
C GLY A 92 3.10 12.26 7.55
N LEU A 93 4.02 11.29 7.49
CA LEU A 93 4.49 10.54 8.66
C LEU A 93 5.39 11.41 9.55
N SER A 94 6.34 12.12 8.94
CA SER A 94 7.34 12.94 9.66
C SER A 94 6.77 14.19 10.32
N SER A 95 5.65 14.71 9.81
CA SER A 95 5.00 15.93 10.29
C SER A 95 3.95 15.69 11.39
N GLY A 96 3.65 14.43 11.75
CA GLY A 96 2.56 14.09 12.66
C GLY A 96 1.17 14.48 12.13
N GLN A 97 1.04 14.85 10.84
CA GLN A 97 -0.11 15.57 10.29
C GLN A 97 -1.09 14.73 9.46
N LEU A 98 -0.87 13.43 9.25
CA LEU A 98 -1.88 12.59 8.58
C LEU A 98 -3.01 12.22 9.54
N LYS A 99 -4.03 13.08 9.60
CA LYS A 99 -5.38 12.65 9.97
C LYS A 99 -5.86 11.67 8.90
N GLY A 100 -6.46 10.55 9.32
CA GLY A 100 -7.04 9.54 8.43
C GLY A 100 -8.03 10.14 7.41
N PRO A 101 -8.48 9.34 6.42
CA PRO A 101 -9.25 9.83 5.28
C PRO A 101 -10.35 10.77 5.75
N SER A 102 -10.39 11.93 5.09
CA SER A 102 -11.28 13.03 5.40
C SER A 102 -12.66 12.52 5.76
N GLN A 103 -13.17 13.06 6.86
CA GLN A 103 -14.58 13.38 7.00
C GLN A 103 -15.00 14.22 5.77
N LEU A 104 -15.22 13.57 4.64
CA LEU A 104 -16.23 14.01 3.70
C LEU A 104 -17.55 13.69 4.38
N ALA A 105 -17.98 14.67 5.18
CA ALA A 105 -19.36 14.85 5.55
C ALA A 105 -20.18 14.70 4.26
N ILE A 106 -20.96 13.63 4.21
CA ILE A 106 -22.14 13.59 3.35
C ILE A 106 -23.09 14.61 4.00
N GLN A 107 -23.19 15.78 3.38
CA GLN A 107 -24.39 16.61 3.46
C GLN A 107 -25.48 15.96 2.62
#